data_AF-A0A1F7FL68-F1
#
_entry.id   AF-A0A1F7FL68-F1
#
_cell.length_a   1.000
_cell.length_b   1.000
_cell.length_c   1.000
_cell.angle_alpha   90.00
_cell.angle_beta   90.00
_cell.angle_gamma   90.00
#
_symmetry.space_group_name_H-M   'P 1'
#
loop_
_entity.id
_entity.type
_entity.pdbx_description
1 polymer ?
#
loop_
_entity_poly.entity_id
_entity_poly.type
_entity_poly.pdbx_seq_one_letter_code
_entity_poly.pdbx_strand_id
1 'polypeptide(L)'
;MQAIRDRANLVPVVSLEMLQELKETLAKPKIEKKVGKDIASEFAKELMVYAKYIEPRKKVDVCEDPDDNMLFECAAEAGAEYIISGDKAVLAVKEYLGTKVVSPQEFIGKILNAR
;
A
#
# COMPACT_ATOMS: atom_id res chain seq x y z
N MET A 1 4.31 -9.20 -9.23
CA MET A 1 4.42 -9.45 -7.77
C MET A 1 4.95 -10.82 -7.33
N GLN A 2 4.99 -11.85 -8.19
CA GLN A 2 5.51 -13.19 -7.89
C GLN A 2 6.92 -13.19 -7.26
N ALA A 3 7.85 -12.37 -7.76
CA ALA A 3 9.23 -12.30 -7.27
C ALA A 3 9.38 -11.79 -5.82
N ILE A 4 8.42 -11.01 -5.32
CA ILE A 4 8.40 -10.49 -3.94
C ILE A 4 7.95 -11.60 -2.97
N ARG A 5 6.99 -12.42 -3.40
CA ARG A 5 6.46 -13.54 -2.61
C ARG A 5 7.50 -14.66 -2.48
N ASP A 6 8.17 -15.00 -3.58
CA ASP A 6 9.05 -16.17 -3.65
C ASP A 6 10.43 -15.97 -3.02
N ARG A 7 10.86 -14.72 -2.75
CA ARG A 7 12.16 -14.41 -2.14
C ARG A 7 12.11 -13.95 -0.69
N ALA A 8 10.98 -13.41 -0.21
CA ALA A 8 10.97 -12.67 1.05
C ALA A 8 9.78 -12.97 1.99
N ASN A 9 8.90 -13.94 1.67
CA ASN A 9 7.68 -14.23 2.46
C ASN A 9 6.81 -12.98 2.73
N LEU A 10 6.82 -12.02 1.80
CA LEU A 10 6.03 -10.80 1.91
C LEU A 10 4.62 -11.02 1.36
N VAL A 11 3.63 -10.58 2.10
CA VAL A 11 2.22 -10.62 1.71
C VAL A 11 1.71 -9.17 1.69
N PRO A 12 1.45 -8.60 0.50
CA PRO A 12 0.76 -7.32 0.40
C PRO A 12 -0.61 -7.39 1.07
N VAL A 13 -1.01 -6.31 1.73
CA VAL A 13 -2.35 -6.17 2.31
C VAL A 13 -3.03 -4.96 1.69
N VAL A 14 -4.29 -5.08 1.34
CA VAL A 14 -5.08 -4.00 0.72
C VAL A 14 -6.50 -4.01 1.24
N SER A 15 -7.08 -2.81 1.41
CA SER A 15 -8.50 -2.66 1.67
C SER A 15 -9.28 -2.39 0.39
N LEU A 16 -10.60 -2.56 0.45
CA LEU A 16 -11.49 -2.19 -0.66
C LEU A 16 -11.42 -0.69 -0.98
N GLU A 17 -11.26 0.15 0.05
CA GLU A 17 -11.14 1.61 -0.07
C GLU A 17 -9.90 1.98 -0.88
N MET A 18 -8.74 1.40 -0.55
CA MET A 18 -7.49 1.59 -1.31
C MET A 18 -7.61 1.15 -2.77
N LEU A 19 -8.31 0.03 -3.04
CA LEU A 19 -8.54 -0.42 -4.42
C LEU A 19 -9.43 0.54 -5.20
N GLN A 20 -10.43 1.12 -4.55
CA GLN A 20 -11.33 2.07 -5.17
C GLN A 20 -10.59 3.36 -5.53
N GLU A 21 -9.82 3.90 -4.59
CA GLU A 21 -8.98 5.09 -4.82
C GLU A 21 -7.96 4.86 -5.95
N LEU A 22 -7.32 3.69 -5.95
CA LEU A 22 -6.38 3.29 -6.99
C LEU A 22 -7.06 3.26 -8.38
N LYS A 23 -8.26 2.67 -8.49
CA LYS A 23 -9.03 2.64 -9.75
C LYS A 23 -9.37 4.05 -10.22
N GLU A 24 -9.84 4.91 -9.33
CA GLU A 24 -10.19 6.29 -9.65
C GLU A 24 -8.98 7.11 -10.08
N THR A 25 -7.84 6.94 -9.38
CA THR A 25 -6.60 7.62 -9.72
C THR A 25 -6.04 7.15 -11.06
N LEU A 26 -6.11 5.86 -11.37
CA LEU A 26 -5.65 5.31 -12.65
C LEU A 26 -6.57 5.71 -13.82
N ALA A 27 -7.86 5.93 -13.57
CA ALA A 27 -8.81 6.43 -14.57
C ALA A 27 -8.62 7.92 -14.90
N LYS A 28 -7.83 8.68 -14.13
CA LYS A 28 -7.55 10.09 -14.43
C LYS A 28 -6.83 10.19 -15.78
N PRO A 29 -7.31 11.00 -16.76
CA PRO A 29 -6.74 11.03 -18.11
C PRO A 29 -5.24 11.37 -18.19
N LYS A 30 -4.74 12.18 -17.25
CA LYS A 30 -3.31 12.51 -17.15
C LYS A 30 -2.46 11.32 -16.72
N ILE A 31 -3.01 10.43 -15.90
CA ILE A 31 -2.34 9.22 -15.42
C ILE A 31 -2.45 8.15 -16.50
N GLU A 32 -3.65 7.88 -17.01
CA GLU A 32 -3.87 6.90 -18.10
C GLU A 32 -2.94 7.15 -19.29
N LYS A 33 -2.74 8.41 -19.71
CA LYS A 33 -1.80 8.76 -20.80
C LYS A 33 -0.32 8.45 -20.48
N LYS A 34 0.07 8.42 -19.20
CA LYS A 34 1.44 8.17 -18.75
C LYS A 34 1.73 6.69 -18.54
N VAL A 35 0.80 5.98 -17.91
CA VAL A 35 0.98 4.55 -17.58
C VAL A 35 0.37 3.62 -18.62
N GLY A 36 -0.52 4.10 -19.48
CA GLY A 36 -1.25 3.25 -20.41
C GLY A 36 -2.43 2.54 -19.77
N LYS A 37 -3.47 2.30 -20.58
CA LYS A 37 -4.76 1.77 -20.14
C LYS A 37 -4.66 0.35 -19.55
N ASP A 38 -3.73 -0.46 -20.07
CA ASP A 38 -3.63 -1.87 -19.72
C ASP A 38 -2.92 -2.09 -18.37
N ILE A 39 -1.97 -1.22 -18.00
CA ILE A 39 -1.20 -1.34 -16.74
C ILE A 39 -2.11 -1.35 -15.52
N ALA A 40 -3.15 -0.51 -15.50
CA ALA A 40 -4.11 -0.47 -14.40
C ALA A 40 -4.82 -1.81 -14.20
N SER A 41 -5.23 -2.42 -15.31
CA SER A 41 -5.93 -3.70 -15.30
C SER A 41 -5.00 -4.86 -14.91
N GLU A 42 -3.75 -4.83 -15.35
CA GLU A 42 -2.74 -5.83 -15.00
C GLU A 42 -2.36 -5.74 -13.53
N PHE A 43 -2.15 -4.53 -13.02
CA PHE A 43 -1.83 -4.30 -11.61
C PHE A 43 -2.98 -4.74 -10.68
N ALA A 44 -4.23 -4.43 -11.04
CA ALA A 44 -5.39 -4.91 -10.30
C ALA A 44 -5.49 -6.45 -10.28
N LYS A 45 -5.19 -7.12 -11.40
CA LYS A 45 -5.14 -8.59 -11.46
C LYS A 45 -4.04 -9.15 -10.56
N GLU A 46 -2.87 -8.53 -10.52
CA GLU A 46 -1.81 -8.97 -9.61
C GLU A 46 -2.23 -8.83 -8.15
N LEU A 47 -2.86 -7.70 -7.77
CA LEU A 47 -3.37 -7.51 -6.40
C LEU A 47 -4.39 -8.59 -6.03
N MET A 48 -5.29 -8.99 -6.94
CA MET A 48 -6.26 -10.07 -6.71
C MET A 48 -5.63 -11.43 -6.43
N VAL A 49 -4.44 -11.69 -6.97
CA VAL A 49 -3.78 -12.99 -6.81
C VAL A 49 -2.86 -13.03 -5.59
N TYR A 50 -2.19 -11.91 -5.28
CA TYR A 50 -1.09 -11.90 -4.31
C TYR A 50 -1.38 -11.12 -3.03
N ALA A 51 -2.39 -10.24 -3.00
CA ALA A 51 -2.70 -9.46 -1.81
C ALA A 51 -3.71 -10.16 -0.89
N LYS A 52 -3.57 -9.95 0.41
CA LYS A 52 -4.60 -10.26 1.40
C LYS A 52 -5.57 -9.08 1.48
N TYR A 53 -6.85 -9.37 1.32
CA TYR A 53 -7.92 -8.39 1.44
C TYR A 53 -8.33 -8.19 2.88
N ILE A 54 -8.40 -6.93 3.29
CA ILE A 54 -8.71 -6.51 4.66
C ILE A 54 -9.91 -5.58 4.60
N GLU A 55 -10.85 -5.78 5.53
CA GLU A 55 -11.97 -4.87 5.77
C GLU A 55 -11.75 -4.23 7.13
N PRO A 56 -11.12 -3.03 7.19
CA PRO A 56 -10.83 -2.39 8.46
C PRO A 56 -12.12 -2.04 9.21
N ARG A 57 -12.20 -2.41 10.49
CA ARG A 57 -13.42 -2.18 11.29
C ARG A 57 -13.39 -0.91 12.10
N LYS A 58 -12.21 -0.30 12.24
CA LYS A 58 -11.98 0.89 13.06
C LYS A 58 -11.45 2.00 12.18
N LYS A 59 -12.08 3.17 12.28
CA LYS A 59 -11.55 4.41 11.72
C LYS A 59 -10.52 5.01 12.67
N VAL A 60 -9.52 5.67 12.10
CA VAL A 60 -8.43 6.31 12.87
C VAL A 60 -8.21 7.73 12.38
N ASP A 61 -7.55 8.54 13.20
CA ASP A 61 -7.14 9.90 12.88
C ASP A 61 -5.65 10.05 13.24
N VAL A 62 -4.79 9.74 12.29
CA VAL A 62 -3.34 9.53 12.51
C VAL A 62 -2.51 10.31 11.49
N CYS A 63 -2.94 10.32 10.23
CA CYS A 63 -2.30 11.09 9.17
C CYS A 63 -2.87 12.51 9.12
N GLU A 64 -2.02 13.48 8.77
CA GLU A 64 -2.47 14.87 8.53
C GLU A 64 -3.44 14.95 7.34
N ASP A 65 -3.27 14.09 6.34
CA ASP A 65 -4.24 13.90 5.28
C ASP A 65 -5.27 12.83 5.70
N PRO A 66 -6.55 13.20 5.92
CA PRO A 66 -7.55 12.25 6.36
C PRO A 66 -7.82 11.11 5.38
N ASP A 67 -7.59 11.32 4.08
CA ASP A 67 -7.81 10.29 3.06
C ASP A 67 -6.78 9.15 3.24
N ASP A 68 -5.57 9.47 3.69
CA ASP A 68 -4.50 8.50 3.93
C ASP A 68 -4.68 7.66 5.22
N ASN A 69 -5.64 8.01 6.09
CA ASN A 69 -5.91 7.23 7.30
C ASN A 69 -6.28 5.77 6.97
N MET A 70 -6.86 5.51 5.80
CA MET A 70 -7.19 4.16 5.33
C MET A 70 -5.98 3.20 5.31
N LEU A 71 -4.76 3.73 5.11
CA LEU A 71 -3.52 2.93 5.13
C LEU A 71 -3.24 2.39 6.54
N PHE A 72 -3.44 3.22 7.55
CA PHE A 72 -3.21 2.89 8.96
C PHE A 72 -4.31 1.97 9.50
N GLU A 73 -5.55 2.17 9.09
CA GLU A 73 -6.68 1.29 9.40
C GLU A 73 -6.44 -0.12 8.86
N CYS A 74 -6.06 -0.21 7.58
CA CYS A 74 -5.74 -1.48 6.93
C CYS A 74 -4.56 -2.18 7.60
N ALA A 75 -3.47 -1.46 7.87
CA ALA A 75 -2.30 -2.02 8.51
C ALA A 75 -2.59 -2.53 9.93
N ALA A 76 -3.34 -1.77 10.73
CA ALA A 76 -3.69 -2.15 12.09
C ALA A 76 -4.60 -3.39 12.14
N GLU A 77 -5.61 -3.46 11.28
CA GLU A 77 -6.50 -4.64 11.20
C GLU A 77 -5.75 -5.87 10.66
N ALA A 78 -4.82 -5.67 9.73
CA ALA A 78 -4.03 -6.76 9.17
C ALA A 78 -2.91 -7.27 10.10
N GLY A 79 -2.50 -6.46 11.07
CA GLY A 79 -1.25 -6.66 11.82
C GLY A 79 -0.01 -6.53 10.93
N ALA A 80 -0.02 -5.57 10.00
CA ALA A 80 1.08 -5.39 9.05
C ALA A 80 2.34 -4.85 9.75
N GLU A 81 3.51 -5.34 9.34
CA GLU A 81 4.79 -4.86 9.87
C GLU A 81 5.20 -3.51 9.28
N TYR A 82 4.76 -3.21 8.05
CA TYR A 82 5.19 -2.04 7.29
C TYR A 82 4.04 -1.39 6.52
N ILE A 83 3.99 -0.06 6.54
CA ILE A 83 3.35 0.78 5.51
C ILE A 83 4.47 1.32 4.63
N ILE A 84 4.34 1.14 3.32
CA ILE A 84 5.30 1.65 2.34
C ILE A 84 4.61 2.77 1.57
N SER A 85 5.09 4.00 1.72
CA SER A 85 4.51 5.16 1.03
C SER A 85 5.58 6.14 0.55
N GLY A 86 5.29 6.81 -0.56
CA GLY A 86 6.05 7.97 -1.03
C GLY A 86 5.50 9.30 -0.51
N ASP A 87 4.33 9.29 0.13
CA ASP A 87 3.68 10.49 0.65
C ASP A 87 4.36 11.00 1.93
N LYS A 88 4.63 12.31 1.99
CA LYS A 88 5.31 12.93 3.12
C LYS A 88 4.45 12.97 4.38
N ALA A 89 3.13 13.17 4.26
CA ALA A 89 2.21 13.18 5.39
C ALA A 89 2.15 11.80 6.03
N VAL A 90 2.04 10.75 5.21
CA VAL A 90 2.10 9.35 5.68
C VAL A 90 3.44 9.06 6.36
N LEU A 91 4.56 9.39 5.69
CA LEU A 91 5.90 9.16 6.23
C LEU A 91 6.18 9.92 7.54
N ALA A 92 5.51 11.06 7.77
CA ALA A 92 5.68 11.83 9.00
C ALA A 92 5.21 11.07 10.26
N VAL A 93 4.30 10.11 10.12
CA VAL A 93 3.80 9.27 11.23
C VAL A 93 4.89 8.35 11.77
N LYS A 94 5.82 7.88 10.92
CA LYS A 94 6.96 6.99 11.24
C LYS A 94 6.61 5.60 11.77
N GLU A 95 5.71 5.48 12.74
CA GLU A 95 5.26 4.22 13.30
C GLU A 95 3.85 4.34 13.90
N TYR A 96 3.02 3.31 13.70
CA TYR A 96 1.67 3.25 14.26
C TYR A 96 1.32 1.82 14.69
N LEU A 97 1.00 1.60 15.97
CA LEU A 97 0.65 0.28 16.53
C LEU A 97 1.63 -0.85 16.14
N GLY A 98 2.93 -0.56 16.14
CA GLY A 98 3.98 -1.50 15.75
C GLY A 98 4.21 -1.63 14.23
N THR A 99 3.41 -0.95 13.42
CA THR A 99 3.60 -0.84 11.97
C THR A 99 4.60 0.27 11.65
N LYS A 100 5.72 -0.05 11.01
CA LYS A 100 6.70 0.97 10.59
C LYS A 100 6.30 1.62 9.28
N VAL A 101 6.44 2.94 9.19
CA VAL A 101 6.17 3.70 7.96
C VAL A 101 7.49 4.05 7.30
N VAL A 102 7.69 3.54 6.08
CA VAL A 102 8.96 3.65 5.36
C VAL A 102 8.75 4.04 3.91
N SER A 103 9.78 4.66 3.31
CA SER A 103 9.77 4.92 1.88
C SER A 103 10.06 3.64 1.09
N PRO A 104 9.64 3.53 -0.19
CA PRO A 104 10.00 2.40 -1.05
C PRO A 104 11.51 2.17 -1.15
N GLN A 105 12.28 3.26 -1.20
CA GLN A 105 13.74 3.23 -1.28
C GLN A 105 14.36 2.62 0.00
N GLU A 106 13.85 3.00 1.16
CA GLU A 106 14.26 2.43 2.43
C GLU A 106 13.86 0.96 2.55
N PHE A 107 12.62 0.62 2.17
CA PHE A 107 12.14 -0.75 2.21
C PHE A 107 12.99 -1.68 1.35
N ILE A 108 13.27 -1.29 0.11
CA ILE A 108 14.11 -2.09 -0.80
C ILE A 108 15.55 -2.15 -0.29
N GLY A 109 16.14 -1.00 0.03
CA GLY A 109 17.58 -0.90 0.34
C GLY A 109 17.97 -1.53 1.66
N LYS A 110 17.13 -1.45 2.70
CA LYS A 110 17.48 -1.86 4.06
C LYS A 110 16.68 -3.05 4.59
N ILE A 111 15.49 -3.31 4.07
CA ILE A 111 14.59 -4.34 4.63
C ILE A 111 14.53 -5.56 3.71
N LEU A 112 14.33 -5.35 2.41
CA LEU A 112 14.27 -6.44 1.44
C LEU A 112 15.65 -7.05 1.18
N ASN A 113 16.69 -6.23 1.03
CA ASN A 113 18.04 -6.67 0.67
C ASN A 113 18.91 -7.07 1.89
N ALA A 114 18.45 -6.83 3.12
CA ALA A 114 19.19 -7.19 4.33
C ALA A 114 18.82 -8.59 4.87
N ARG A 115 17.98 -9.33 4.15
CA ARG A 115 17.55 -10.71 4.46
C ARG A 115 18.20 -11.70 3.51
#